data_AF-A0A2S1ERX1-F1
#
_entry.id   AF-A0A2S1ERX1-F1
#
_cell.length_a   1.000
_cell.length_b   1.000
_cell.length_c   1.000
_cell.angle_alpha   90.00
_cell.angle_beta   90.00
_cell.angle_gamma   90.00
#
_symmetry.space_group_name_H-M   'P 1'
#
loop_
_entity.id
_entity.type
_entity.pdbx_description
1 polymer ?
#
loop_
_entity_poly.entity_id
_entity_poly.type
_entity_poly.pdbx_seq_one_letter_code
_entity_poly.pdbx_strand_id
1 'polypeptide(L)'
;MSDSAKGDLLGKQTLTHGVQGQYIYLNHKAVKITSKTPNPPENSSVKPEDLSKSADRIIHYVTEKDQTPLLDDTTQKITFEGTVYIDMVNGRNVQTVEGTDALTGQQVLIALTTPGTITWTATAGDGSTVDNNKGVSIKSLSLSLLMVSLQRSGL
;
A
#
# COMPACT_ATOMS: atom_id res chain seq x y z
N MET A 1 -2.26 -35.35 -17.22
CA MET A 1 -1.35 -34.76 -16.21
C MET A 1 -1.57 -33.26 -16.24
N SER A 2 -1.74 -32.58 -15.10
CA SER A 2 -1.92 -31.13 -15.10
C SER A 2 -0.66 -30.44 -15.61
N ASP A 3 -0.79 -29.31 -16.29
CA ASP A 3 0.35 -28.51 -16.76
C ASP A 3 1.27 -28.06 -15.61
N SER A 4 0.78 -28.12 -14.37
CA SER A 4 1.51 -27.85 -13.12
C SER A 4 2.70 -28.78 -12.85
N ALA A 5 2.76 -29.95 -13.50
CA ALA A 5 3.83 -30.94 -13.31
C ALA A 5 4.98 -30.82 -14.34
N LYS A 6 4.84 -29.93 -15.34
CA LYS A 6 5.90 -29.72 -16.34
C LYS A 6 7.07 -28.97 -15.70
N GLY A 7 8.13 -29.70 -15.38
CA GLY A 7 9.32 -29.17 -14.71
C GLY A 7 9.44 -29.54 -13.24
N ASP A 8 8.56 -30.40 -12.71
CA ASP A 8 8.68 -30.90 -11.34
C ASP A 8 10.02 -31.64 -11.14
N LEU A 9 10.88 -31.06 -10.30
CA LEU A 9 12.14 -31.63 -9.85
C LEU A 9 12.01 -32.32 -8.48
N LEU A 10 10.93 -32.04 -7.74
CA LEU A 10 10.66 -32.63 -6.43
C LEU A 10 10.21 -34.09 -6.59
N GLY A 11 9.35 -34.38 -7.55
CA GLY A 11 8.94 -35.74 -7.90
C GLY A 11 10.00 -36.60 -8.59
N LYS A 12 11.18 -36.05 -8.90
CA LYS A 12 12.29 -36.75 -9.58
C LYS A 12 13.41 -37.18 -8.64
N GLN A 13 13.24 -36.99 -7.33
CA GLN A 13 14.23 -37.43 -6.35
C GLN A 13 14.33 -38.96 -6.36
N THR A 14 15.53 -39.48 -6.57
CA THR A 14 15.78 -40.92 -6.42
C THR A 14 15.77 -41.26 -4.93
N LEU A 15 14.83 -42.08 -4.49
CA LEU A 15 14.79 -42.60 -3.12
C LEU A 15 15.62 -43.88 -3.05
N THR A 16 16.74 -43.85 -2.34
CA THR A 16 17.57 -45.03 -2.09
C THR A 16 17.16 -45.67 -0.77
N HIS A 17 17.17 -47.00 -0.68
CA HIS A 17 16.92 -47.68 0.60
C HIS A 17 18.07 -47.39 1.58
N GLY A 18 17.74 -47.12 2.85
CA GLY A 18 18.75 -47.01 3.92
C GLY A 18 19.43 -45.65 4.04
N VAL A 19 18.98 -44.63 3.30
CA VAL A 19 19.39 -43.23 3.51
C VAL A 19 18.48 -42.53 4.52
N GLN A 20 19.08 -41.62 5.30
CA GLN A 20 18.40 -40.68 6.18
C GLN A 20 17.42 -39.80 5.38
N GLY A 21 16.31 -39.37 6.00
CA GLY A 21 15.25 -38.61 5.33
C GLY A 21 15.75 -37.36 4.59
N GLN A 22 15.17 -37.10 3.41
CA GLN A 22 15.45 -35.89 2.63
C GLN A 22 14.46 -34.78 3.02
N TYR A 23 14.97 -33.58 3.29
CA TYR A 23 14.17 -32.41 3.64
C TYR A 23 14.27 -31.34 2.56
N ILE A 24 13.14 -30.69 2.25
CA ILE A 24 13.05 -29.60 1.27
C ILE A 24 12.50 -28.38 2.01
N TYR A 25 13.21 -27.27 1.88
CA TYR A 25 12.80 -26.00 2.47
C TYR A 25 12.29 -25.09 1.36
N LEU A 26 11.04 -24.64 1.52
CA LEU A 26 10.38 -23.72 0.59
C LEU A 26 10.13 -22.40 1.32
N ASN A 27 10.33 -21.30 0.60
CA ASN A 27 9.98 -19.97 1.07
C ASN A 27 8.62 -19.56 0.50
N HIS A 28 7.84 -18.82 1.29
CA HIS A 28 6.60 -18.23 0.80
C HIS A 28 6.91 -17.04 -0.10
N LYS A 29 6.26 -16.98 -1.26
CA LYS A 29 6.31 -15.80 -2.13
C LYS A 29 5.39 -14.71 -1.58
N ALA A 30 5.86 -13.47 -1.60
CA ALA A 30 5.06 -12.28 -1.37
C ALA A 30 4.75 -11.55 -2.68
N VAL A 31 3.63 -10.84 -2.72
CA VAL A 31 3.25 -9.97 -3.85
C VAL A 31 2.91 -8.57 -3.37
N LYS A 32 3.31 -7.57 -4.16
CA LYS A 32 2.97 -6.16 -3.91
C LYS A 32 1.52 -5.88 -4.31
N ILE A 33 0.73 -5.34 -3.40
CA ILE A 33 -0.65 -4.90 -3.66
C ILE A 33 -0.74 -3.38 -3.51
N THR A 34 -1.38 -2.73 -4.49
CA THR A 34 -1.78 -1.33 -4.51
C THR A 34 -3.26 -1.23 -4.90
N SER A 35 -3.84 -0.03 -4.86
CA SER A 35 -5.20 0.23 -5.33
C SER A 35 -5.46 -0.16 -6.79
N LYS A 36 -4.40 -0.28 -7.59
CA LYS A 36 -4.45 -0.59 -9.02
C LYS A 36 -4.01 -2.01 -9.35
N THR A 37 -3.73 -2.85 -8.34
CA THR A 37 -3.31 -4.23 -8.59
C THR A 37 -4.45 -5.00 -9.27
N PRO A 38 -4.26 -5.49 -10.52
CA PRO A 38 -5.26 -6.34 -11.15
C PRO A 38 -5.23 -7.74 -10.50
N ASN A 39 -6.39 -8.33 -10.28
CA ASN A 39 -6.55 -9.70 -9.78
C ASN A 39 -5.67 -10.00 -8.55
N PRO A 40 -5.89 -9.30 -7.41
CA PRO A 40 -5.15 -9.58 -6.18
C PRO A 40 -5.38 -11.04 -5.72
N PRO A 41 -4.48 -11.60 -4.89
CA PRO A 41 -4.71 -12.93 -4.29
C PRO A 41 -6.06 -12.96 -3.57
N GLU A 42 -6.88 -13.98 -3.85
CA GLU A 42 -8.24 -14.09 -3.29
C GLU A 42 -8.23 -14.14 -1.75
N ASN A 43 -7.17 -14.70 -1.17
CA ASN A 43 -6.97 -14.82 0.28
C ASN A 43 -6.37 -13.56 0.93
N SER A 44 -6.16 -12.48 0.17
CA SER A 44 -5.52 -11.26 0.70
C SER A 44 -6.32 -10.67 1.86
N SER A 45 -5.62 -10.40 2.97
CA SER A 45 -6.18 -9.72 4.14
C SER A 45 -6.43 -8.22 3.92
N VAL A 46 -5.93 -7.68 2.80
CA VAL A 46 -6.09 -6.26 2.41
C VAL A 46 -6.60 -6.22 0.98
N LYS A 47 -7.71 -5.51 0.75
CA LYS A 47 -8.27 -5.38 -0.59
C LYS A 47 -7.70 -4.15 -1.29
N PRO A 48 -7.49 -4.17 -2.63
CA PRO A 48 -7.01 -3.00 -3.38
C PRO A 48 -7.85 -1.73 -3.13
N GLU A 49 -9.17 -1.84 -3.05
CA GLU A 49 -10.06 -0.69 -2.81
C GLU A 49 -9.81 0.03 -1.48
N ASP A 50 -9.25 -0.67 -0.49
CA ASP A 50 -8.92 -0.06 0.81
C ASP A 50 -7.66 0.82 0.74
N LEU A 51 -6.88 0.68 -0.33
CA LEU A 51 -5.58 1.33 -0.55
C LEU A 51 -5.68 2.64 -1.34
N SER A 52 -6.87 3.14 -1.65
CA SER A 52 -7.05 4.52 -2.14
C SER A 52 -8.03 5.26 -1.25
N LYS A 53 -7.63 6.42 -0.73
CA LYS A 53 -8.47 7.29 0.09
C LYS A 53 -8.33 8.71 -0.40
N SER A 54 -9.39 9.50 -0.35
CA SER A 54 -9.30 10.92 -0.68
C SER A 54 -10.08 11.77 0.32
N ALA A 55 -9.64 13.01 0.48
CA ALA A 55 -10.32 14.01 1.28
C ALA A 55 -10.34 15.33 0.52
N ASP A 56 -11.44 16.04 0.65
CA ASP A 56 -11.62 17.38 0.10
C ASP A 56 -11.67 18.40 1.23
N ARG A 57 -11.00 19.54 1.03
CA ARG A 57 -11.11 20.73 1.86
C ARG A 57 -11.78 21.81 1.04
N ILE A 58 -12.93 22.28 1.51
CA ILE A 58 -13.69 23.36 0.88
C ILE A 58 -13.42 24.65 1.66
N ILE A 59 -13.02 25.70 0.96
CA ILE A 59 -12.76 27.03 1.53
C ILE A 59 -13.90 27.94 1.11
N HIS A 60 -14.69 28.41 2.08
CA HIS A 60 -15.77 29.36 1.89
C HIS A 60 -15.28 30.79 2.12
N TYR A 61 -15.56 31.69 1.17
CA TYR A 61 -15.29 33.12 1.33
C TYR A 61 -16.60 33.82 1.65
N VAL A 62 -16.76 34.25 2.90
CA VAL A 62 -18.01 34.86 3.36
C VAL A 62 -17.77 36.15 4.13
N THR A 63 -18.78 37.01 4.17
CA THR A 63 -18.81 38.18 5.06
C THR A 63 -18.87 37.73 6.52
N GLU A 64 -18.28 38.53 7.41
CA GLU A 64 -18.31 38.23 8.85
C GLU A 64 -19.72 38.35 9.46
N LYS A 65 -20.53 39.30 8.96
CA LYS A 65 -21.78 39.69 9.59
C LYS A 65 -22.93 38.71 9.35
N ASP A 66 -23.04 38.20 8.12
CA ASP A 66 -24.20 37.41 7.69
C ASP A 66 -23.83 36.16 6.88
N GLN A 67 -22.53 35.82 6.80
CA GLN A 67 -22.02 34.70 6.01
C GLN A 67 -22.41 34.74 4.53
N THR A 68 -22.71 35.93 3.99
CA THR A 68 -22.98 36.12 2.57
C THR A 68 -21.73 35.73 1.77
N PRO A 69 -21.86 34.88 0.73
CA PRO A 69 -20.74 34.53 -0.13
C PRO A 69 -20.13 35.76 -0.82
N LEU A 70 -18.80 35.89 -0.72
CA LEU A 70 -17.99 36.93 -1.37
C LEU A 70 -17.39 36.44 -2.70
N LEU A 71 -17.04 35.16 -2.76
CA LEU A 71 -16.45 34.47 -3.91
C LEU A 71 -16.93 33.02 -3.94
N ASP A 72 -16.73 32.36 -5.07
CA ASP A 72 -16.94 30.92 -5.20
C ASP A 72 -15.99 30.13 -4.28
N ASP A 73 -16.47 28.99 -3.79
CA ASP A 73 -15.69 28.10 -2.95
C ASP A 73 -14.45 27.58 -3.67
N THR A 74 -13.35 27.45 -2.93
CA THR A 74 -12.16 26.74 -3.42
C THR A 74 -12.12 25.34 -2.83
N THR A 75 -12.17 24.32 -3.69
CA THR A 75 -11.99 22.92 -3.30
C THR A 75 -10.54 22.49 -3.51
N GLN A 76 -9.90 22.02 -2.44
CA GLN A 76 -8.59 21.39 -2.46
C GLN A 76 -8.76 19.89 -2.19
N LYS A 77 -8.23 19.05 -3.07
CA LYS A 77 -8.27 17.59 -2.92
C LYS A 77 -6.92 17.04 -2.49
N ILE A 78 -6.93 16.01 -1.66
CA ILE A 78 -5.75 15.16 -1.40
C ILE A 78 -6.13 13.70 -1.58
N THR A 79 -5.23 12.93 -2.20
CA THR A 79 -5.38 11.49 -2.42
C THR A 79 -4.24 10.75 -1.73
N PHE A 80 -4.57 9.69 -1.00
CA PHE A 80 -3.64 8.79 -0.34
C PHE A 80 -3.68 7.44 -1.04
N GLU A 81 -2.52 6.96 -1.49
CA GLU A 81 -2.35 5.68 -2.15
C GLU A 81 -1.48 4.76 -1.28
N GLY A 82 -2.00 3.57 -1.00
CA GLY A 82 -1.40 2.58 -0.11
C GLY A 82 -0.66 1.50 -0.88
N THR A 83 0.41 0.99 -0.28
CA THR A 83 1.17 -0.18 -0.74
C THR A 83 1.34 -1.16 0.41
N VAL A 84 1.07 -2.44 0.15
CA VAL A 84 1.29 -3.58 1.07
C VAL A 84 1.95 -4.75 0.36
N TYR A 85 2.43 -5.73 1.12
CA TYR A 85 2.96 -6.99 0.61
C TYR A 85 2.23 -8.17 1.25
N ILE A 86 1.66 -9.03 0.42
CA ILE A 86 0.81 -10.14 0.86
C ILE A 86 1.54 -11.47 0.65
N ASP A 87 1.61 -12.28 1.69
CA ASP A 87 2.06 -13.68 1.61
C ASP A 87 1.03 -14.49 0.82
N MET A 88 1.46 -15.11 -0.29
CA MET A 88 0.59 -15.86 -1.19
C MET A 88 -0.03 -17.12 -0.54
N VAL A 89 0.57 -17.64 0.52
CA VAL A 89 0.12 -18.88 1.18
C VAL A 89 -0.95 -18.57 2.22
N ASN A 90 -0.70 -17.64 3.14
CA ASN A 90 -1.60 -17.35 4.25
C ASN A 90 -2.42 -16.06 4.09
N GLY A 91 -2.18 -15.27 3.05
CA GLY A 91 -2.94 -14.07 2.72
C GLY A 91 -2.64 -12.85 3.59
N ARG A 92 -1.68 -12.91 4.53
CA ARG A 92 -1.42 -11.83 5.48
C ARG A 92 -0.48 -10.77 4.92
N ASN A 93 -0.64 -9.54 5.38
CA ASN A 93 0.34 -8.47 5.19
C ASN A 93 1.63 -8.76 5.98
N VAL A 94 2.75 -8.79 5.28
CA VAL A 94 4.06 -9.21 5.81
C VAL A 94 5.17 -8.26 5.39
N GLN A 95 6.27 -8.28 6.14
CA GLN A 95 7.54 -7.74 5.62
C GLN A 95 8.12 -8.68 4.57
N THR A 96 8.98 -8.14 3.71
CA THR A 96 9.59 -8.90 2.63
C THR A 96 11.09 -8.69 2.56
N VAL A 97 11.77 -9.68 2.00
CA VAL A 97 13.15 -9.56 1.54
C VAL A 97 13.22 -9.95 0.07
N GLU A 98 14.18 -9.40 -0.65
CA GLU A 98 14.47 -9.85 -2.01
C GLU A 98 15.09 -11.25 -1.98
N GLY A 99 14.72 -12.05 -2.95
CA GLY A 99 15.30 -13.37 -3.19
C GLY A 99 15.26 -13.72 -4.67
N THR A 100 15.64 -14.95 -4.95
CA THR A 100 15.66 -15.49 -6.31
C THR A 100 14.87 -16.79 -6.32
N ASP A 101 13.96 -16.92 -7.29
CA ASP A 101 13.27 -18.16 -7.56
C ASP A 101 14.29 -19.20 -8.05
N ALA A 102 14.43 -20.29 -7.30
CA ALA A 102 15.47 -21.28 -7.53
C ALA A 102 15.30 -22.06 -8.85
N LEU A 103 14.12 -22.05 -9.44
CA LEU A 103 13.82 -22.77 -10.69
C LEU A 103 14.05 -21.88 -11.92
N THR A 104 13.66 -20.60 -11.83
CA THR A 104 13.66 -19.67 -12.95
C THR A 104 14.82 -18.67 -12.92
N GLY A 105 15.49 -18.51 -11.77
CA GLY A 105 16.49 -17.48 -11.55
C GLY A 105 15.90 -16.06 -11.46
N GLN A 106 14.57 -15.91 -11.45
CA GLN A 106 13.92 -14.61 -11.43
C GLN A 106 13.96 -14.00 -10.02
N GLN A 107 14.13 -12.69 -9.92
CA GLN A 107 13.99 -11.98 -8.65
C GLN A 107 12.54 -12.05 -8.15
N VAL A 108 12.38 -12.37 -6.86
CA VAL A 108 11.09 -12.50 -6.19
C VAL A 108 11.15 -11.82 -4.82
N LEU A 109 9.98 -11.53 -4.25
CA LEU A 109 9.87 -11.13 -2.85
C LEU A 109 9.53 -12.36 -2.01
N ILE A 110 10.29 -12.58 -0.96
CA ILE A 110 10.05 -13.65 0.02
C ILE A 110 9.30 -13.03 1.21
N ALA A 111 8.21 -13.67 1.61
CA ALA A 111 7.44 -13.30 2.79
C ALA A 111 8.20 -13.67 4.07
N LEU A 112 8.28 -12.73 5.01
CA LEU A 112 8.71 -12.98 6.39
C LEU A 112 7.49 -13.27 7.27
N THR A 113 7.71 -13.90 8.42
CA THR A 113 6.65 -14.10 9.43
C THR A 113 6.29 -12.83 10.19
N THR A 114 7.09 -11.77 10.03
CA THR A 114 6.85 -10.46 10.65
C THR A 114 5.71 -9.73 9.94
N PRO A 115 4.69 -9.24 10.69
CA PRO A 115 3.63 -8.43 10.11
C PRO A 115 4.16 -7.19 9.37
N GLY A 116 3.58 -6.93 8.19
CA GLY A 116 3.87 -5.75 7.39
C GLY A 116 3.08 -4.52 7.85
N THR A 117 3.45 -3.35 7.32
CA THR A 117 2.72 -2.09 7.47
C THR A 117 2.22 -1.60 6.12
N ILE A 118 1.14 -0.82 6.10
CA ILE A 118 0.73 -0.11 4.88
C ILE A 118 1.60 1.14 4.73
N THR A 119 2.27 1.26 3.60
CA THR A 119 2.99 2.49 3.24
C THR A 119 2.06 3.39 2.44
N TRP A 120 1.87 4.64 2.87
CA TRP A 120 0.98 5.61 2.23
C TRP A 120 1.76 6.71 1.55
N THR A 121 1.40 7.04 0.31
CA THR A 121 1.88 8.22 -0.42
C THR A 121 0.73 9.20 -0.61
N ALA A 122 0.96 10.49 -0.36
CA ALA A 122 -0.06 11.52 -0.48
C ALA A 122 0.23 12.46 -1.66
N THR A 123 -0.78 12.71 -2.49
CA THR A 123 -0.72 13.60 -3.65
C THR A 123 -1.82 14.64 -3.54
N ALA A 124 -1.45 15.91 -3.57
CA ALA A 124 -2.40 17.02 -3.66
C ALA A 124 -3.04 17.09 -5.05
N GLY A 125 -4.23 17.67 -5.15
CA GLY A 125 -5.02 17.71 -6.39
C GLY A 125 -4.37 18.48 -7.54
N ASP A 126 -3.37 19.32 -7.24
CA ASP A 126 -2.51 20.02 -8.21
C ASP A 126 -1.34 19.14 -8.72
N GLY A 127 -1.22 17.90 -8.23
CA GLY A 127 -0.14 16.97 -8.56
C GLY A 127 1.09 17.07 -7.65
N SER A 128 1.12 17.99 -6.68
CA SER A 128 2.22 18.13 -5.73
C SER A 128 2.25 16.97 -4.73
N THR A 129 3.43 16.40 -4.43
CA THR A 129 3.59 15.35 -3.42
C THR A 129 3.74 15.96 -2.01
N VAL A 130 3.00 15.44 -1.03
CA VAL A 130 3.14 15.86 0.38
C VAL A 130 3.97 14.83 1.14
N ASP A 131 5.21 15.17 1.48
CA ASP A 131 6.10 14.31 2.28
C ASP A 131 5.63 14.22 3.73
N ASN A 132 5.00 13.11 4.10
CA ASN A 132 4.57 12.83 5.49
C ASN A 132 5.63 12.04 6.28
N ASN A 133 6.91 12.38 6.10
CA ASN A 133 8.05 11.59 6.62
C ASN A 133 8.32 11.80 8.13
N LYS A 134 7.26 11.74 8.96
CA LYS A 134 7.35 11.67 10.43
C LYS A 134 6.37 10.67 11.02
N GLY A 135 6.36 9.42 10.57
CA GLY A 135 5.88 8.26 11.37
C GLY A 135 4.58 8.46 12.19
N VAL A 136 3.59 9.19 11.67
CA VAL A 136 2.34 9.44 12.39
C VAL A 136 1.41 8.27 12.14
N SER A 137 1.16 7.47 13.17
CA SER A 137 -0.09 6.71 13.28
C SER A 137 -1.24 7.68 13.06
N ILE A 138 -1.91 7.62 11.91
CA ILE A 138 -3.04 8.49 11.57
C ILE A 138 -4.24 8.08 12.44
N LYS A 139 -4.22 8.48 13.72
CA LYS A 139 -5.36 8.43 14.64
C LYS A 139 -6.03 9.80 14.80
N SER A 140 -5.37 10.89 14.42
CA SER A 140 -5.96 12.21 14.23
C SER A 140 -5.04 13.09 13.36
N LEU A 141 -5.59 13.73 12.34
CA LEU A 141 -4.92 14.84 11.65
C LEU A 141 -5.28 16.12 12.41
N SER A 142 -4.34 16.67 13.18
CA SER A 142 -4.42 18.06 13.64
C SER A 142 -3.88 18.94 12.50
N LEU A 143 -4.79 19.57 11.75
CA LEU A 143 -4.43 20.53 10.73
C LEU A 143 -4.24 21.90 11.41
N SER A 144 -2.98 22.35 11.52
CA SER A 144 -2.68 23.66 12.09
C SER A 144 -3.27 24.76 11.21
N LEU A 145 -4.16 25.53 11.82
CA LEU A 145 -4.93 26.61 11.24
C LEU A 145 -4.02 27.83 11.02
N LEU A 146 -3.60 28.09 9.78
CA LEU A 146 -3.13 29.43 9.43
C LEU A 146 -4.34 30.20 8.88
N MET A 147 -5.07 30.89 9.75
CA MET A 147 -5.97 31.94 9.30
C MET A 147 -5.11 33.08 8.75
N VAL A 148 -5.08 33.26 7.43
CA VAL A 148 -4.61 34.52 6.86
C VAL A 148 -5.77 35.50 6.98
N SER A 149 -5.77 36.29 8.05
CA SER A 149 -6.56 37.51 8.14
C SER A 149 -6.00 38.51 7.11
N LEU A 150 -6.75 38.77 6.03
CA LEU A 150 -6.50 39.97 5.24
C LEU A 150 -7.04 41.17 6.03
N GLN A 151 -6.17 41.81 6.82
CA GLN A 151 -6.42 43.17 7.30
C GLN A 151 -6.43 44.10 6.07
N ARG A 152 -7.61 44.62 5.74
CA ARG A 152 -7.74 45.82 4.89
C ARG A 152 -6.93 46.95 5.56
N SER A 153 -5.81 47.37 4.96
CA SER A 153 -5.35 48.74 5.15
C SER A 153 -6.15 49.62 4.20
N GLY A 154 -7.10 50.34 4.76
CA GLY A 154 -7.70 51.51 4.12
C GLY A 154 -6.92 52.75 4.52
N LEU A 155 -6.39 53.45 3.52
CA LEU A 155 -6.52 54.89 3.22
C LEU A 155 -5.52 55.25 2.12
#